data_AF-J9YWK5-F1
#
_entry.id   AF-J9YWK5-F1
#
_cell.length_a   1.000
_cell.length_b   1.000
_cell.length_c   1.000
_cell.angle_alpha   90.00
_cell.angle_beta   90.00
_cell.angle_gamma   90.00
#
_symmetry.space_group_name_H-M   'P 1'
#
loop_
_entity.id
_entity.type
_entity.pdbx_description
1 polymer ?
#
loop_
_entity_poly.entity_id
_entity_poly.type
_entity_poly.pdbx_seq_one_letter_code
_entity_poly.pdbx_strand_id
1 'polypeptide(L)' 'MKYMLILLLLLNSCVIKKNKVSNKQLDLNFNEEMTFEEFKIKLEEYSNNSPYPNINN' A
#
# COMPACT_ATOMS: atom_id res chain seq x y z
N MET A 1 27.69 26.07 -5.02
CA MET A 1 27.71 25.34 -3.72
C MET A 1 26.53 25.67 -2.81
N LYS A 2 26.13 26.95 -2.65
CA LYS A 2 25.04 27.36 -1.75
C LYS A 2 23.73 26.57 -1.90
N TYR A 3 23.31 26.29 -3.14
CA TYR A 3 22.06 25.55 -3.42
C TYR A 3 22.18 24.02 -3.31
N MET A 4 23.39 23.46 -3.29
CA MET A 4 23.60 22.00 -3.15
C MET A 4 23.16 21.51 -1.77
N LEU A 5 23.34 22.33 -0.74
CA LEU A 5 22.92 22.00 0.63
C LEU A 5 21.39 21.94 0.76
N ILE A 6 20.68 22.80 0.04
CA ILE A 6 19.20 22.81 0.02
C ILE A 6 18.66 21.57 -0.70
N LEU A 7 19.32 21.14 -1.79
CA LEU A 7 18.95 19.94 -2.53
C LEU A 7 19.10 18.66 -1.68
N LEU A 8 20.17 18.56 -0.88
CA LEU A 8 20.41 17.43 0.03
C LEU A 8 19.36 17.32 1.13
N LEU A 9 18.81 18.44 1.61
CA LEU A 9 17.75 18.44 2.62
C LEU A 9 16.42 17.94 2.06
N LEU A 10 16.10 18.28 0.81
CA LEU A 10 14.86 17.84 0.14
C LEU A 10 14.88 16.35 -0.25
N LEU A 11 16.05 15.76 -0.48
CA LEU A 11 16.17 14.34 -0.84
C LEU A 11 15.81 13.39 0.32
N ASN A 12 15.82 13.85 1.57
CA ASN A 12 15.49 13.03 2.74
C ASN A 12 13.99 13.00 3.07
N SER A 13 13.14 13.81 2.41
CA SER A 13 11.72 13.89 2.75
C SER A 13 10.88 12.70 2.25
N CYS A 14 11.43 11.85 1.39
CA CYS A 14 10.70 10.70 0.84
C CYS A 14 10.91 9.39 1.61
N VAL A 15 11.61 9.40 2.75
CA VAL A 15 11.86 8.19 3.55
C VAL A 15 10.76 7.99 4.60
N ILE A 16 9.51 7.89 4.16
CA ILE A 16 8.42 7.46 5.03
C ILE A 16 8.61 5.96 5.27
N LYS A 17 9.23 5.59 6.41
CA LYS A 17 9.19 4.21 6.90
C LYS A 17 7.72 3.89 7.18
N LYS A 18 7.08 3.12 6.30
CA LYS A 18 5.83 2.44 6.64
C LYS A 18 6.09 1.68 7.94
N ASN A 19 5.41 2.08 9.01
CA ASN A 19 5.40 1.31 10.25
C ASN A 19 5.12 -0.14 9.86
N LYS A 20 5.96 -1.05 10.35
CA LYS A 20 5.80 -2.48 10.15
C LYS A 20 4.61 -2.93 10.97
N VAL A 21 3.41 -2.48 10.59
CA VAL A 21 2.17 -3.18 10.93
C VAL A 21 2.42 -4.57 10.39
N SER A 22 2.31 -5.57 11.28
CA SER A 22 2.37 -6.97 10.93
C SER A 22 1.17 -7.29 10.05
N ASN A 23 1.20 -6.82 8.81
CA ASN A 23 0.29 -7.22 7.79
C ASN A 23 0.66 -8.66 7.56
N LYS A 24 -0.19 -9.59 8.01
CA LYS A 24 -0.32 -10.86 7.30
C LYS A 24 -0.50 -10.43 5.85
N GLN A 25 0.56 -10.54 5.06
CA GLN A 25 0.53 -10.23 3.66
C GLN A 25 -0.52 -11.20 3.10
N LEU A 26 -1.74 -10.71 2.89
CA LEU A 26 -2.73 -11.52 2.22
C LEU A 26 -2.16 -11.77 0.84
N ASP A 27 -1.97 -13.04 0.51
CA ASP A 27 -1.46 -13.47 -0.78
C ASP A 27 -2.56 -13.31 -1.83
N LEU A 28 -2.85 -12.05 -2.17
CA LEU A 28 -3.90 -11.69 -3.11
C LEU A 28 -3.27 -11.46 -4.48
N ASN A 29 -3.12 -12.55 -5.24
CA ASN A 29 -2.72 -12.47 -6.63
C ASN A 29 -3.93 -12.08 -7.50
N PHE A 30 -4.01 -10.83 -7.95
CA PHE A 30 -5.04 -10.37 -8.90
C PHE A 30 -4.66 -10.55 -10.38
N ASN A 31 -3.47 -11.10 -10.66
CA ASN A 31 -2.98 -11.28 -12.03
C ASN A 31 -3.44 -12.60 -12.66
N GLU A 32 -4.10 -13.46 -11.90
CA GLU A 32 -4.71 -14.69 -12.41
C GLU A 32 -6.00 -14.36 -13.14
N GLU A 33 -6.29 -15.11 -14.21
CA GLU A 33 -7.57 -15.04 -14.90
C GLU A 33 -8.66 -15.55 -13.94
N MET A 34 -9.68 -14.73 -13.69
CA MET A 34 -10.75 -15.01 -12.73
C MET A 34 -12.08 -14.55 -13.30
N THR A 35 -13.15 -15.22 -12.89
CA THR A 35 -14.52 -14.75 -13.14
C THR A 35 -14.82 -13.51 -12.29
N PHE A 36 -15.88 -12.80 -12.66
CA PHE A 36 -16.33 -11.62 -11.90
C PHE A 36 -16.65 -11.95 -10.43
N GLU A 37 -17.27 -13.10 -10.17
CA GLU A 37 -17.63 -13.50 -8.79
C GLU A 37 -16.39 -13.84 -7.95
N GLU A 38 -15.41 -14.53 -8.52
CA GLU A 38 -14.13 -14.81 -7.84
C GLU A 38 -13.38 -13.52 -7.53
N PHE A 39 -13.35 -12.58 -8.48
CA PHE A 39 -12.78 -11.26 -8.25
C PHE A 39 -13.48 -10.53 -7.10
N LYS A 40 -14.82 -10.53 -7.08
CA LYS A 40 -15.61 -9.87 -6.04
C LYS A 40 -15.31 -10.44 -4.65
N ILE A 41 -15.29 -11.78 -4.51
CA ILE A 41 -14.98 -12.44 -3.24
C ILE A 41 -13.57 -12.05 -2.75
N LYS A 42 -12.58 -12.07 -3.66
CA LYS A 42 -11.18 -11.71 -3.34
C LYS A 42 -11.03 -10.24 -2.94
N LEU A 43 -11.81 -9.36 -3.58
CA LEU A 43 -11.86 -7.93 -3.24
C LEU A 43 -12.50 -7.69 -1.87
N GLU A 44 -13.56 -8.41 -1.52
CA GLU A 44 -14.16 -8.34 -0.19
C GLU A 44 -13.18 -8.84 0.89
N GLU A 45 -12.46 -9.93 0.63
CA GLU A 45 -11.41 -10.43 1.54
C GLU A 45 -10.30 -9.40 1.74
N TYR A 46 -9.82 -8.78 0.65
CA TYR A 46 -8.89 -7.66 0.74
C TYR A 46 -9.45 -6.55 1.61
N SER A 47 -10.65 -6.05 1.31
CA SER A 47 -11.24 -4.91 1.99
C SER A 47 -11.40 -5.14 3.50
N ASN A 48 -11.78 -6.35 3.91
CA ASN A 48 -12.01 -6.70 5.31
C ASN A 48 -10.71 -6.87 6.11
N ASN A 49 -9.63 -7.31 5.45
CA ASN A 49 -8.37 -7.62 6.11
C ASN A 49 -7.26 -6.60 5.78
N SER A 50 -7.57 -5.59 4.96
CA SER A 50 -6.60 -4.59 4.54
C SER A 50 -6.15 -3.77 5.73
N PRO A 51 -4.85 -3.51 5.87
CA PRO A 51 -4.32 -2.61 6.88
C PRO A 51 -4.60 -1.14 6.56
N TYR A 52 -5.16 -0.86 5.37
CA TYR A 52 -5.58 0.46 5.00
C TYR A 52 -6.92 0.81 5.65
N PRO A 53 -7.07 2.03 6.19
CA PRO A 53 -8.30 2.46 6.83
C PRO A 53 -9.47 2.47 5.84
N ASN A 54 -10.67 2.19 6.34
CA ASN A 54 -11.90 2.29 5.56
C ASN A 54 -12.10 3.76 5.11
N ILE A 55 -12.21 3.96 3.80
CA ILE A 55 -12.27 5.28 3.15
C ILE A 55 -13.71 5.80 3.07
N ASN A 56 -14.71 4.97 3.38
CA ASN A 56 -16.13 5.32 3.34
C ASN A 56 -16.63 5.98 4.66
N ASN A 57 -15.73 6.50 5.49
CA ASN A 57 -16.10 7.12 6.77
C ASN A 57 -16.17 8.65 6.67
#